data_AF-A0A150PJU7-F1
#
_entry.id   AF-A0A150PJU7-F1
#
_cell.length_a   1.000
_cell.length_b   1.000
_cell.length_c   1.000
_cell.angle_alpha   90.00
_cell.angle_beta   90.00
_cell.angle_gamma   90.00
#
_symmetry.space_group_name_H-M   'P 1'
#
loop_
_entity.id
_entity.type
_entity.pdbx_description
1 polymer ?
#
loop_
_entity_poly.entity_id
_entity_poly.type
_entity_poly.pdbx_seq_one_letter_code
_entity_poly.pdbx_strand_id
1 'polypeptide(L)'
;MFEGRRQPIVSREQKLVYAGIYVLKKMDLKPADGGMEFPIVLPPELSPLEDVLQELVNADLVEVNRRKARFEVTKKGLAYLGEIIDEAEALVDEFDDESLEDAVAELRRRNVDVLRARFLWGWYDGELDDLVLFQQRRGATPVEPWWADYLMSDAFYEALKSDYE
;
A
#
# COMPACT_ATOMS: atom_id res chain seq x y z
N MET A 1 27.29 -22.56 2.30
CA MET A 1 26.25 -22.13 1.37
C MET A 1 25.95 -20.68 1.71
N PHE A 2 26.43 -19.74 0.89
CA PHE A 2 26.00 -18.37 1.00
C PHE A 2 24.63 -18.33 0.31
N GLU A 3 23.56 -18.26 1.10
CA GLU A 3 22.25 -17.88 0.56
C GLU A 3 22.47 -16.57 -0.21
N GLY A 4 22.35 -16.64 -1.54
CA GLY A 4 22.38 -15.45 -2.35
C GLY A 4 21.28 -14.54 -1.83
N ARG A 5 21.64 -13.39 -1.24
CA ARG A 5 20.67 -12.38 -0.83
C ARG A 5 19.86 -12.04 -2.06
N ARG A 6 18.65 -12.59 -2.16
CA ARG A 6 17.68 -12.22 -3.18
C ARG A 6 17.52 -10.71 -3.04
N GLN A 7 17.83 -9.96 -4.11
CA GLN A 7 17.64 -8.52 -4.07
C GLN A 7 16.15 -8.27 -3.82
N PRO A 8 15.79 -7.38 -2.88
CA PRO A 8 14.40 -7.07 -2.63
C PRO A 8 13.79 -6.45 -3.89
N ILE A 9 12.54 -6.80 -4.19
CA ILE A 9 11.83 -6.30 -5.39
C ILE A 9 11.71 -4.79 -5.38
N VAL A 10 11.46 -4.24 -4.20
CA VAL A 10 11.41 -2.81 -3.94
C VAL A 10 12.36 -2.46 -2.82
N SER A 11 12.95 -1.27 -2.90
CA SER A 11 13.75 -0.70 -1.81
C SER A 11 12.89 -0.50 -0.55
N ARG A 12 13.56 -0.41 0.61
CA ARG A 12 12.87 -0.06 1.87
C ARG A 12 12.13 1.27 1.77
N GLU A 13 12.71 2.27 1.10
CA GLU A 13 12.06 3.56 0.89
C GLU A 13 10.76 3.42 0.09
N GLN A 14 10.76 2.64 -0.99
CA GLN A 14 9.56 2.36 -1.77
C GLN A 14 8.49 1.65 -0.93
N LYS A 15 8.87 0.70 -0.06
CA LYS A 15 7.90 0.05 0.85
C LYS A 15 7.23 1.05 1.78
N LEU A 16 8.00 1.98 2.35
CA LEU A 16 7.46 3.03 3.23
C LEU A 16 6.47 3.93 2.47
N VAL A 17 6.74 4.24 1.19
CA VAL A 17 5.81 5.00 0.34
C VAL A 17 4.50 4.23 0.11
N TYR A 18 4.57 2.97 -0.33
CA TYR A 18 3.37 2.16 -0.57
C TYR A 18 2.56 1.92 0.71
N ALA A 19 3.23 1.58 1.80
CA ALA A 19 2.58 1.42 3.09
C ALA A 19 1.98 2.74 3.60
N GLY A 20 2.63 3.87 3.34
CA GLY A 20 2.09 5.20 3.66
C GLY A 20 0.79 5.49 2.94
N ILE A 21 0.70 5.20 1.63
CA ILE A 21 -0.54 5.31 0.85
C ILE A 21 -1.65 4.42 1.44
N TYR A 22 -1.31 3.17 1.76
CA TYR A 22 -2.24 2.22 2.35
C TYR A 22 -2.79 2.72 3.72
N VAL A 23 -1.89 3.18 4.60
CA VAL A 23 -2.25 3.71 5.92
C VAL A 23 -3.13 4.95 5.81
N LEU A 24 -2.83 5.87 4.89
CA LEU A 24 -3.66 7.06 4.67
C LEU A 24 -5.10 6.70 4.28
N LYS A 25 -5.31 5.71 3.39
CA LYS A 25 -6.65 5.19 3.08
C LYS A 25 -7.35 4.67 4.34
N LYS A 26 -6.66 3.83 5.11
CA LYS A 26 -7.19 3.26 6.35
C LYS A 26 -7.56 4.33 7.39
N MET A 27 -6.83 5.43 7.45
CA MET A 27 -7.12 6.54 8.36
C MET A 27 -8.28 7.44 7.89
N ASP A 28 -8.49 7.57 6.58
CA ASP A 28 -9.55 8.40 5.99
C ASP A 28 -10.92 7.71 6.00
N LEU A 29 -10.93 6.40 5.78
CA LEU A 29 -12.16 5.61 5.73
C LEU A 29 -12.91 5.55 7.06
N LYS A 30 -14.23 5.36 6.98
CA LYS A 30 -15.05 5.05 8.15
C LYS A 30 -14.82 3.59 8.58
N PRO A 31 -15.04 3.24 9.86
CA PRO A 31 -14.91 1.85 10.32
C PRO A 31 -15.75 0.84 9.55
N ALA A 32 -16.95 1.22 9.09
CA ALA A 32 -17.82 0.35 8.29
C ALA A 32 -17.23 0.00 6.92
N ASP A 33 -16.33 0.84 6.40
CA ASP A 33 -15.67 0.71 5.11
C ASP A 33 -14.22 0.18 5.28
N GLY A 34 -13.88 -0.34 6.47
CA GLY A 34 -12.55 -0.88 6.77
C GLY A 34 -11.52 0.14 7.25
N GLY A 35 -11.96 1.35 7.60
CA GLY A 35 -11.12 2.36 8.24
C GLY A 35 -10.76 2.02 9.68
N MET A 36 -9.65 2.58 10.17
CA MET A 36 -9.13 2.32 11.50
C MET A 36 -8.39 3.53 12.09
N GLU A 37 -8.43 3.63 13.41
CA GLU A 37 -7.64 4.62 14.14
C GLU A 37 -6.27 4.05 14.49
N PHE A 38 -5.23 4.89 14.41
CA PHE A 38 -3.87 4.53 14.78
C PHE A 38 -3.52 5.19 16.12
N PRO A 39 -3.42 4.44 17.23
CA PRO A 39 -3.01 5.00 18.51
C PRO A 39 -1.53 5.42 18.48
N ILE A 40 -1.13 6.37 19.33
CA ILE A 40 0.28 6.80 19.43
C ILE A 40 1.18 5.62 19.85
N VAL A 41 0.68 4.76 20.72
CA VAL A 41 1.34 3.51 21.09
C VAL A 41 0.68 2.41 20.28
N LEU A 42 1.38 1.96 19.24
CA LEU A 42 0.86 0.91 18.36
C LEU A 42 0.76 -0.42 19.11
N PRO A 43 -0.33 -1.18 18.90
CA PRO A 43 -0.37 -2.57 19.33
C PRO A 43 0.65 -3.40 18.53
N PRO A 44 1.08 -4.57 19.03
CA PRO A 44 2.13 -5.38 18.40
C PRO A 44 1.88 -5.68 16.92
N GLU A 45 0.63 -5.91 16.55
CA GLU A 45 0.20 -6.26 15.19
C GLU A 45 0.35 -5.10 14.19
N LEU A 46 0.57 -3.87 14.68
CA LEU A 46 0.81 -2.67 13.87
C LEU A 46 2.22 -2.10 14.05
N SER A 47 3.07 -2.72 14.89
CA SER A 47 4.45 -2.29 15.09
C SER A 47 5.30 -2.17 13.81
N PRO A 48 5.06 -2.93 12.72
CA PRO A 48 5.78 -2.72 11.46
C PRO A 48 5.55 -1.35 10.81
N LEU A 49 4.50 -0.62 11.23
CA LEU A 49 4.11 0.68 10.68
C LEU A 49 4.70 1.86 11.46
N GLU A 50 5.52 1.63 12.49
CA GLU A 50 6.15 2.72 13.26
C GLU A 50 6.93 3.68 12.35
N ASP A 51 7.80 3.13 11.49
CA ASP A 51 8.57 3.91 10.52
C ASP A 51 7.66 4.60 9.49
N VAL A 52 6.58 3.94 9.07
CA VAL A 52 5.62 4.49 8.11
C VAL A 52 4.93 5.72 8.69
N LEU A 53 4.41 5.63 9.91
CA LEU A 53 3.77 6.75 10.59
C LEU A 53 4.75 7.89 10.88
N GLN A 54 6.00 7.56 11.21
CA GLN A 54 7.05 8.57 11.40
C GLN A 54 7.35 9.32 10.10
N GLU A 55 7.45 8.63 8.96
CA GLU A 55 7.65 9.27 7.66
C GLU A 55 6.43 10.11 7.24
N LEU A 56 5.21 9.64 7.49
CA LEU A 56 3.99 10.42 7.24
C LEU A 56 3.94 11.70 8.10
N VAL A 57 4.41 11.64 9.35
CA VAL A 57 4.56 12.82 10.22
C VAL A 57 5.66 13.75 9.71
N ASN A 58 6.82 13.22 9.32
CA ASN A 58 7.92 14.02 8.76
C ASN A 58 7.49 14.76 7.48
N ALA A 59 6.62 14.12 6.68
CA ALA A 59 6.05 14.67 5.47
C ALA A 59 4.85 15.61 5.70
N ASP A 60 4.43 15.83 6.96
CA ASP A 60 3.26 16.64 7.34
C ASP A 60 1.93 16.11 6.76
N LEU A 61 1.86 14.82 6.45
CA LEU A 61 0.64 14.15 5.96
C LEU A 61 -0.22 13.65 7.13
N VAL A 62 0.40 13.37 8.27
CA VAL A 62 -0.24 12.93 9.51
C VAL A 62 0.30 13.76 10.67
N GLU A 63 -0.52 14.03 11.68
CA GLU A 63 -0.12 14.69 12.92
C GLU A 63 -0.45 13.85 14.17
N VAL A 64 0.26 14.12 15.26
CA VAL A 64 0.05 13.46 16.55
C VAL A 64 -0.95 14.25 17.40
N ASN A 65 -2.16 13.74 17.55
CA ASN A 65 -3.13 14.32 18.47
C ASN A 65 -2.94 13.77 19.90
N ARG A 66 -2.12 14.45 20.69
CA ARG A 66 -1.83 14.06 22.09
C ARG A 66 -3.06 14.04 23.00
N ARG A 67 -4.10 14.84 22.70
CA ARG A 67 -5.33 14.87 23.51
C ARG A 67 -6.17 13.61 23.31
N LYS A 68 -6.19 13.09 22.08
CA LYS A 68 -6.91 11.86 21.71
C LYS A 68 -6.02 10.61 21.72
N ALA A 69 -4.74 10.77 22.01
CA ALA A 69 -3.73 9.71 22.02
C ALA A 69 -3.66 8.91 20.70
N ARG A 70 -3.85 9.57 19.56
CA ARG A 70 -3.86 8.95 18.22
C ARG A 70 -3.26 9.84 17.15
N PHE A 71 -2.91 9.25 16.02
CA PHE A 71 -2.54 9.94 14.78
C PHE A 71 -3.80 10.42 14.04
N GLU A 72 -3.73 11.58 13.40
CA GLU A 72 -4.81 12.14 12.57
C GLU A 72 -4.26 12.63 11.23
N VAL A 73 -5.00 12.43 10.14
CA VAL A 73 -4.59 12.90 8.80
C VAL A 73 -4.70 14.43 8.77
N THR A 74 -3.67 15.10 8.25
CA THR A 74 -3.69 16.56 8.09
C THR A 74 -4.46 16.96 6.82
N LYS A 75 -4.73 18.26 6.64
CA LYS A 75 -5.27 18.76 5.37
C LYS A 75 -4.35 18.45 4.17
N LYS A 76 -3.03 18.48 4.39
CA LYS A 76 -2.04 18.13 3.38
C LYS A 76 -2.08 16.63 3.08
N GLY A 77 -2.24 15.79 4.10
CA GLY A 77 -2.45 14.35 3.95
C GLY A 77 -3.69 14.02 3.12
N LEU A 78 -4.81 14.71 3.36
CA LEU A 78 -6.03 14.55 2.57
C LEU A 78 -5.85 14.99 1.12
N ALA A 79 -5.17 16.12 0.89
CA ALA A 79 -4.87 16.58 -0.47
C ALA A 79 -3.98 15.58 -1.23
N TYR A 80 -2.92 15.09 -0.58
CA TYR A 80 -2.05 14.05 -1.14
C TYR A 80 -2.81 12.76 -1.43
N LEU A 81 -3.70 12.32 -0.53
CA LEU A 81 -4.54 11.15 -0.77
C LEU A 81 -5.46 11.34 -1.98
N GLY A 82 -6.02 12.54 -2.16
CA GLY A 82 -6.78 12.91 -3.36
C GLY A 82 -5.96 12.79 -4.65
N GLU A 83 -4.73 13.31 -4.67
CA GLU A 83 -3.83 13.17 -5.83
C GLU A 83 -3.53 11.70 -6.18
N ILE A 84 -3.40 10.85 -5.17
CA ILE A 84 -3.18 9.40 -5.37
C ILE A 84 -4.44 8.70 -5.89
N ILE A 85 -5.63 9.13 -5.44
CA ILE A 85 -6.91 8.64 -5.94
C ILE A 85 -7.06 9.02 -7.42
N ASP A 86 -6.80 10.28 -7.78
CA ASP A 86 -6.87 10.75 -9.17
C ASP A 86 -5.88 9.99 -10.07
N GLU A 87 -4.67 9.68 -9.56
CA GLU A 87 -3.70 8.85 -10.29
C GLU A 87 -4.22 7.43 -10.52
N ALA A 88 -4.81 6.82 -9.49
CA ALA A 88 -5.35 5.46 -9.60
C ALA A 88 -6.57 5.39 -10.51
N GLU A 89 -7.49 6.36 -10.42
CA GLU A 89 -8.66 6.48 -11.30
C GLU A 89 -8.22 6.64 -12.76
N ALA A 90 -7.26 7.52 -13.04
CA ALA A 90 -6.73 7.70 -14.39
C ALA A 90 -6.09 6.43 -14.96
N LEU A 91 -5.43 5.61 -14.13
CA LEU A 91 -4.90 4.31 -14.55
C LEU A 91 -6.03 3.32 -14.87
N VAL A 92 -7.06 3.26 -14.02
CA VAL A 92 -8.21 2.37 -14.25
C VAL A 92 -8.95 2.76 -15.52
N ASP A 93 -9.33 4.03 -15.66
CA ASP A 93 -10.04 4.55 -16.82
C ASP A 93 -9.27 4.37 -18.15
N GLU A 94 -7.93 4.35 -18.08
CA GLU A 94 -7.10 4.19 -19.28
C GLU A 94 -7.00 2.72 -19.72
N PHE A 95 -6.90 1.77 -18.78
CA PHE A 95 -6.53 0.38 -19.10
C PHE A 95 -7.61 -0.66 -18.76
N ASP A 96 -8.81 -0.29 -18.31
CA ASP A 96 -9.85 -1.25 -17.90
C ASP A 96 -10.36 -2.14 -19.04
N ASP A 97 -10.39 -1.59 -20.25
CA ASP A 97 -10.76 -2.27 -21.49
C ASP A 97 -9.56 -2.91 -22.22
N GLU A 98 -8.32 -2.66 -21.76
CA GLU A 98 -7.11 -3.20 -22.37
C GLU A 98 -6.79 -4.61 -21.89
N SER A 99 -6.12 -5.39 -22.74
CA SER A 99 -5.52 -6.64 -22.29
C SER A 99 -4.37 -6.32 -21.32
N LEU A 100 -4.13 -7.19 -20.33
CA LEU A 100 -3.01 -7.06 -19.41
C LEU A 100 -1.66 -6.90 -20.15
N GLU A 101 -1.47 -7.64 -21.25
CA GLU A 101 -0.25 -7.59 -22.05
C GLU A 101 -0.04 -6.22 -22.69
N ASP A 102 -1.10 -5.63 -23.25
CA ASP A 102 -1.07 -4.31 -23.87
C ASP A 102 -0.85 -3.20 -22.84
N ALA A 103 -1.58 -3.24 -21.72
CA ALA A 103 -1.45 -2.28 -20.63
C ALA A 103 -0.01 -2.27 -20.06
N VAL A 104 0.58 -3.45 -19.83
CA VAL A 104 1.96 -3.58 -19.34
C VAL A 104 2.97 -3.08 -20.37
N ALA A 105 2.78 -3.40 -21.66
CA ALA A 105 3.64 -2.92 -22.73
C ALA A 105 3.61 -1.38 -22.83
N GLU A 106 2.42 -0.79 -22.71
CA GLU A 106 2.21 0.65 -22.79
C GLU A 106 2.82 1.38 -21.59
N LEU A 107 2.62 0.89 -20.37
CA LEU A 107 3.25 1.44 -19.16
C LEU A 107 4.79 1.43 -19.29
N ARG A 108 5.37 0.31 -19.74
CA ARG A 108 6.81 0.19 -19.99
C ARG A 108 7.29 1.15 -21.07
N ARG A 109 6.53 1.32 -22.15
CA ARG A 109 6.84 2.25 -23.25
C ARG A 109 6.89 3.70 -22.76
N ARG A 110 6.03 4.07 -21.81
CA ARG A 110 5.98 5.40 -21.19
C ARG A 110 6.95 5.59 -20.02
N ASN A 111 7.75 4.57 -19.67
CA ASN A 111 8.62 4.57 -18.51
C ASN A 111 7.86 4.81 -17.19
N VAL A 112 6.62 4.30 -17.10
CA VAL A 112 5.80 4.28 -15.88
C VAL A 112 6.12 3.01 -15.10
N ASP A 113 6.19 3.12 -13.77
CA ASP A 113 6.44 1.97 -12.88
C ASP A 113 5.19 1.05 -12.87
N VAL A 114 5.33 -0.13 -13.48
CA VAL A 114 4.26 -1.14 -13.57
C VAL A 114 3.85 -1.64 -12.19
N LEU A 115 4.79 -1.75 -11.24
CA LEU A 115 4.47 -2.18 -9.89
C LEU A 115 3.61 -1.14 -9.16
N ARG A 116 3.93 0.14 -9.33
CA ARG A 116 3.13 1.24 -8.79
C ARG A 116 1.73 1.21 -9.37
N ALA A 117 1.61 1.12 -10.69
CA ALA A 117 0.31 1.08 -11.35
C ALA A 117 -0.53 -0.10 -10.84
N ARG A 118 0.08 -1.29 -10.73
CA ARG A 118 -0.60 -2.48 -10.21
C ARG A 118 -1.02 -2.34 -8.75
N PHE A 119 -0.17 -1.76 -7.91
CA PHE A 119 -0.49 -1.47 -6.51
C PHE A 119 -1.67 -0.51 -6.41
N LEU A 120 -1.61 0.62 -7.13
CA LEU A 120 -2.64 1.66 -7.09
C LEU A 120 -3.99 1.14 -7.58
N TRP A 121 -3.99 0.34 -8.65
CA TRP A 121 -5.20 -0.30 -9.16
C TRP A 121 -5.87 -1.16 -8.10
N GLY A 122 -5.14 -2.13 -7.52
CA GLY A 122 -5.70 -3.03 -6.52
C GLY A 122 -6.09 -2.30 -5.24
N TRP A 123 -5.36 -1.24 -4.89
CA TRP A 123 -5.67 -0.38 -3.75
C TRP A 123 -6.94 0.43 -3.99
N TYR A 124 -7.17 0.94 -5.19
CA TYR A 124 -8.33 1.77 -5.54
C TYR A 124 -9.60 0.92 -5.70
N ASP A 125 -9.52 -0.20 -6.43
CA ASP A 125 -10.64 -1.12 -6.67
C ASP A 125 -11.04 -1.96 -5.43
N GLY A 126 -10.27 -1.86 -4.35
CA GLY A 126 -10.55 -2.53 -3.07
C GLY A 126 -10.06 -3.98 -2.99
N GLU A 127 -9.34 -4.48 -4.00
CA GLU A 127 -8.67 -5.78 -3.97
C GLU A 127 -7.74 -5.91 -2.75
N LEU A 128 -7.04 -4.83 -2.40
CA LEU A 128 -6.06 -4.80 -1.32
C LEU A 128 -6.66 -4.45 0.05
N ASP A 129 -7.98 -4.24 0.17
CA ASP A 129 -8.59 -3.80 1.44
C ASP A 129 -8.50 -4.85 2.55
N ASP A 130 -8.44 -6.13 2.17
CA ASP A 130 -8.21 -7.28 3.03
C ASP A 130 -7.02 -8.09 2.51
N LEU A 131 -5.84 -7.81 3.06
CA LEU A 131 -4.60 -8.50 2.68
C LEU A 131 -4.57 -9.97 3.11
N VAL A 132 -5.40 -10.39 4.06
CA VAL A 132 -5.54 -11.82 4.40
C VAL A 132 -6.32 -12.53 3.31
N LEU A 133 -7.43 -11.95 2.85
CA LEU A 133 -8.20 -12.47 1.72
C LEU A 133 -7.40 -12.45 0.42
N PHE A 134 -6.61 -11.40 0.18
CA PHE A 134 -5.69 -11.31 -0.96
C PHE A 134 -4.72 -12.50 -1.01
N GLN A 135 -4.08 -12.83 0.12
CA GLN A 135 -3.20 -14.00 0.24
C GLN A 135 -3.95 -15.32 -0.01
N GLN A 136 -5.13 -15.48 0.57
CA GLN A 136 -5.93 -16.70 0.44
C GLN A 136 -6.36 -16.96 -1.01
N ARG A 137 -6.81 -15.92 -1.72
CA ARG A 137 -7.19 -16.01 -3.14
C ARG A 137 -6.03 -16.45 -4.04
N ARG A 138 -4.79 -16.15 -3.63
CA ARG A 138 -3.56 -16.52 -4.33
C ARG A 138 -2.95 -17.84 -3.84
N GLY A 139 -3.62 -18.54 -2.92
CA GLY A 139 -3.15 -19.83 -2.40
C GLY A 139 -1.88 -19.75 -1.55
N ALA A 140 -1.58 -18.58 -0.96
CA ALA A 140 -0.40 -18.41 -0.12
C ALA A 140 -0.41 -19.39 1.08
N THR A 141 0.73 -20.01 1.35
CA THR A 141 0.89 -20.93 2.49
C THR A 141 2.29 -20.78 3.11
N PRO A 142 2.42 -20.36 4.39
CA PRO A 142 1.36 -19.93 5.29
C PRO A 142 0.73 -18.58 4.90
N VAL A 143 -0.46 -18.29 5.40
CA VAL A 143 -1.09 -16.96 5.34
C VAL A 143 -0.62 -16.16 6.55
N GLU A 144 -0.12 -14.96 6.33
CA GLU A 144 0.23 -14.01 7.38
C GLU A 144 -1.04 -13.31 7.89
N PRO A 145 -1.51 -13.57 9.12
CA PRO A 145 -2.70 -12.93 9.68
C PRO A 145 -2.50 -11.45 9.99
N TRP A 146 -1.27 -11.00 10.25
CA TRP A 146 -0.97 -9.61 10.56
C TRP A 146 -0.68 -8.85 9.26
N TRP A 147 -1.72 -8.21 8.73
CA TRP A 147 -1.68 -7.52 7.44
C TRP A 147 -0.54 -6.48 7.34
N ALA A 148 -0.16 -5.84 8.45
CA ALA A 148 0.92 -4.86 8.49
C ALA A 148 2.28 -5.51 8.24
N ASP A 149 2.53 -6.70 8.80
CA ASP A 149 3.73 -7.48 8.50
C ASP A 149 3.76 -7.89 7.04
N TYR A 150 2.62 -8.36 6.51
CA TYR A 150 2.53 -8.75 5.11
C TYR A 150 2.79 -7.56 4.16
N LEU A 151 2.17 -6.40 4.39
CA LEU A 151 2.36 -5.18 3.61
C LEU A 151 3.83 -4.71 3.59
N MET A 152 4.55 -4.91 4.69
CA MET A 152 5.96 -4.54 4.82
C MET A 152 6.93 -5.65 4.33
N SER A 153 6.42 -6.85 4.05
CA SER A 153 7.22 -7.99 3.58
C SER A 153 7.57 -7.87 2.09
N ASP A 154 8.62 -8.59 1.65
CA ASP A 154 8.89 -8.75 0.21
C ASP A 154 7.80 -9.60 -0.48
N ALA A 155 7.15 -10.50 0.25
CA ALA A 155 6.16 -11.43 -0.28
C ALA A 155 4.92 -10.73 -0.87
N PHE A 156 4.52 -9.58 -0.30
CA PHE A 156 3.44 -8.76 -0.85
C PHE A 156 3.81 -8.19 -2.22
N TYR A 157 4.99 -7.60 -2.36
CA TYR A 157 5.45 -7.05 -3.64
C TYR A 157 5.79 -8.15 -4.66
N GLU A 158 6.23 -9.34 -4.21
CA GLU A 158 6.33 -10.54 -5.05
C GLU A 158 4.97 -10.93 -5.63
N ALA A 159 3.93 -10.93 -4.81
CA ALA A 159 2.58 -11.29 -5.23
C ALA A 159 1.96 -10.28 -6.21
N LEU A 160 2.22 -8.99 -6.05
CA LEU A 160 1.81 -7.99 -7.03
C LEU A 160 2.58 -8.11 -8.33
N LYS A 161 3.89 -8.36 -8.24
CA LYS A 161 4.76 -8.47 -9.39
C LYS A 161 4.42 -9.67 -10.28
N SER A 162 3.98 -10.79 -9.69
CA SER A 162 3.56 -11.97 -10.46
C SER A 162 2.34 -11.74 -11.36
N ASP A 163 1.63 -10.62 -11.21
CA ASP A 163 0.46 -10.33 -12.05
C ASP A 163 0.81 -9.84 -13.45
N TYR A 164 2.06 -9.43 -13.70
CA TYR A 164 2.47 -8.83 -14.99
C TYR A 164 3.83 -9.35 -15.49
N GLU A 165 4.41 -10.33 -14.81
CA GLU A 165 5.59 -11.09 -15.25
C GLU A 165 5.19 -12.40 -15.92
#